data_AF-A0AAV1K1Y8-F1
#
_entry.id   AF-A0AAV1K1Y8-F1
#
_cell.length_a   1.000
_cell.length_b   1.000
_cell.length_c   1.000
_cell.angle_alpha   90.00
_cell.angle_beta   90.00
_cell.angle_gamma   90.00
#
_symmetry.space_group_name_H-M   'P 1'
#
loop_
_entity.id
_entity.type
_entity.pdbx_description
1 polymer ?
#
loop_
_entity_poly.entity_id
_entity_poly.type
_entity_poly.pdbx_seq_one_letter_code
_entity_poly.pdbx_strand_id
1 'polypeptide(L)'
;MPPKKKPKTKEEIKEQKRIAERLRYQRLKNDPEKREQLKVEERRNYQIKKEKEKKSEKYRKRLERLEKAKTKENVDSPNTKLLKMCDSSVTRRKVVKKALFGEVFNAQLKENYSNLKTCKEKQIFGKVVSGELIHMYKLWRSKDSSISYKTVQKSTRRSVLVSTLRTRKDKISSDCIKTVRSFYEMMRTADLAQENENA
;
A
#
# COMPACT_ATOMS: atom_id res chain seq x y z
N MET A 1 5.09 -86.14 29.31
CA MET A 1 3.82 -85.42 29.14
C MET A 1 4.00 -83.98 29.64
N PRO A 2 3.64 -82.94 28.87
CA PRO A 2 3.75 -81.56 29.35
C PRO A 2 2.73 -81.30 30.48
N PRO A 3 3.10 -80.59 31.56
CA PRO A 3 2.22 -80.38 32.70
C PRO A 3 1.01 -79.50 32.33
N LYS A 4 -0.19 -79.95 32.73
CA LYS A 4 -1.44 -79.21 32.55
C LYS A 4 -1.42 -77.94 33.41
N LYS A 5 -1.65 -76.77 32.78
CA LYS A 5 -1.70 -75.48 33.48
C LYS A 5 -2.88 -75.45 34.45
N LYS A 6 -2.65 -75.01 35.69
CA LYS A 6 -3.70 -74.83 36.71
C LYS A 6 -4.70 -73.75 36.26
N PRO A 7 -6.01 -73.91 36.55
CA PRO A 7 -7.01 -72.89 36.24
C PRO A 7 -6.74 -71.62 37.04
N LYS A 8 -6.81 -70.46 36.37
CA LYS A 8 -6.58 -69.13 36.96
C LYS A 8 -7.66 -68.79 37.99
N THR A 9 -7.28 -68.10 39.05
CA THR A 9 -8.21 -67.64 40.09
C THR A 9 -9.11 -66.50 39.57
N LYS A 10 -10.29 -66.30 40.17
CA LYS A 10 -11.25 -65.26 39.73
C LYS A 10 -10.68 -63.84 39.79
N GLU A 11 -9.74 -63.58 40.71
CA GLU A 11 -9.09 -62.28 40.85
C GLU A 11 -8.07 -62.01 39.74
N GLU A 12 -7.27 -63.02 39.37
CA GLU A 12 -6.34 -62.96 38.23
C GLU A 12 -7.06 -62.68 36.90
N ILE A 13 -8.26 -63.24 36.73
CA ILE A 13 -9.09 -62.98 35.54
C ILE A 13 -9.56 -61.51 35.52
N LYS A 14 -9.97 -60.97 36.67
CA LYS A 14 -10.39 -59.55 36.78
C LYS A 14 -9.22 -58.59 36.55
N GLU A 15 -8.03 -58.93 37.02
CA GLU A 15 -6.83 -58.12 36.83
C GLU A 15 -6.36 -58.14 35.37
N GLN A 16 -6.40 -59.30 34.71
CA GLN A 16 -6.14 -59.41 33.26
C GLN A 16 -7.12 -58.57 32.43
N LYS A 17 -8.40 -58.53 32.81
CA LYS A 17 -9.39 -57.66 32.15
C LYS A 17 -9.06 -56.17 32.31
N ARG A 18 -8.65 -55.74 33.52
CA ARG A 18 -8.23 -54.34 33.78
C ARG A 18 -6.97 -53.96 32.98
N ILE A 19 -6.00 -54.86 32.88
CA ILE A 19 -4.78 -54.65 32.09
C ILE A 19 -5.11 -54.55 30.59
N ALA A 20 -5.95 -55.46 30.08
CA ALA A 20 -6.38 -55.43 28.68
C ALA A 20 -7.16 -54.16 28.33
N GLU A 21 -8.00 -53.67 29.25
CA GLU A 21 -8.74 -52.41 29.08
C GLU A 21 -7.81 -51.20 29.04
N ARG A 22 -6.84 -51.11 29.97
CA ARG A 22 -5.82 -50.05 29.96
C ARG A 22 -5.03 -50.04 28.64
N LEU A 23 -4.62 -51.22 28.16
CA LEU A 23 -3.91 -51.36 26.88
C LEU A 23 -4.78 -50.95 25.69
N ARG A 24 -6.09 -51.26 25.71
CA ARG A 24 -7.04 -50.83 24.68
C ARG A 24 -7.16 -49.31 24.64
N TYR A 25 -7.30 -48.65 25.79
CA TYR A 25 -7.33 -47.19 25.87
C TYR A 25 -6.02 -46.55 25.39
N GLN A 26 -4.88 -47.15 25.74
CA GLN A 26 -3.58 -46.66 25.32
C GLN A 26 -3.39 -46.77 23.80
N ARG A 27 -3.87 -47.85 23.17
CA ARG A 27 -3.91 -48.01 21.70
C ARG A 27 -4.82 -46.97 21.05
N LEU A 28 -6.01 -46.74 21.61
CA LEU A 28 -6.96 -45.75 21.08
C LEU A 28 -6.44 -44.30 21.18
N LYS A 29 -5.68 -44.00 22.24
CA LYS A 29 -5.05 -42.69 22.47
C LYS A 29 -3.81 -42.46 21.58
N ASN A 30 -3.18 -43.54 21.14
CA ASN A 30 -2.00 -43.52 20.26
C ASN A 30 -2.35 -43.78 18.80
N ASP A 31 -3.64 -43.92 18.47
CA ASP A 31 -4.13 -44.08 17.11
C ASP A 31 -3.83 -42.81 16.28
N PRO A 32 -2.98 -42.91 15.25
CA PRO A 32 -2.58 -41.75 14.46
C PRO A 32 -3.77 -41.13 13.71
N GLU A 33 -4.72 -41.94 13.24
CA GLU A 33 -5.86 -41.45 12.45
C GLU A 33 -6.80 -40.60 13.30
N LYS A 34 -7.08 -41.03 14.53
CA LYS A 34 -7.90 -40.23 15.46
C LYS A 34 -7.24 -38.92 15.87
N ARG A 35 -5.90 -38.91 16.01
CA ARG A 35 -5.16 -37.67 16.29
C ARG A 35 -5.20 -36.72 15.10
N GLU A 36 -5.13 -37.23 13.88
CA GLU A 36 -5.27 -36.41 12.68
C GLU A 36 -6.68 -35.83 12.53
N GLN A 37 -7.71 -36.64 12.77
CA GLN A 37 -9.11 -36.18 12.76
C GLN A 37 -9.35 -35.05 13.76
N LEU A 38 -8.86 -35.19 15.00
CA LEU A 38 -8.95 -34.14 16.02
C LEU A 38 -8.23 -32.85 15.58
N LYS A 39 -7.03 -32.95 15.01
CA LYS A 39 -6.30 -31.78 14.48
C LYS A 39 -7.07 -31.09 13.35
N VAL A 40 -7.70 -31.85 12.46
CA VAL A 40 -8.53 -31.30 11.38
C VAL A 40 -9.76 -30.60 11.94
N GLU A 41 -10.42 -31.21 12.91
CA GLU A 41 -11.59 -30.64 13.58
C GLU A 41 -11.25 -29.35 14.34
N GLU A 42 -10.15 -29.32 15.09
CA GLU A 42 -9.64 -28.12 15.76
C GLU A 42 -9.34 -27.00 14.76
N ARG A 43 -8.70 -27.31 13.63
CA ARG A 43 -8.44 -26.33 12.56
C ARG A 43 -9.73 -25.78 11.97
N ARG A 44 -10.73 -26.64 11.74
CA ARG A 44 -12.05 -26.23 11.23
C ARG A 44 -12.77 -25.33 12.23
N ASN A 45 -12.80 -25.72 13.51
CA ASN A 45 -13.43 -24.95 14.58
C ASN A 45 -12.76 -23.58 14.77
N TYR A 46 -11.43 -23.53 14.68
CA TYR A 46 -10.68 -22.28 14.71
C TYR A 46 -11.05 -21.35 13.53
N GLN A 47 -11.16 -21.89 12.31
CA GLN A 47 -11.59 -21.10 11.14
C GLN A 47 -13.00 -20.55 11.31
N ILE A 48 -13.96 -21.39 11.76
CA ILE A 48 -15.34 -20.98 12.03
C ILE A 48 -15.37 -19.84 13.07
N LYS A 49 -14.61 -19.98 14.16
CA LYS A 49 -14.52 -18.94 15.21
C LYS A 49 -13.98 -17.63 14.64
N LYS A 50 -12.89 -17.69 13.88
CA LYS A 50 -12.26 -16.52 13.25
C LYS A 50 -13.19 -15.80 12.27
N GLU A 51 -13.99 -16.55 11.50
CA GLU A 51 -14.98 -15.96 10.61
C GLU A 51 -16.14 -15.30 11.36
N LYS A 52 -16.62 -15.93 12.43
CA LYS A 52 -17.64 -15.36 13.31
C LYS A 52 -17.15 -14.06 13.94
N GLU A 53 -15.91 -14.03 14.44
CA GLU A 53 -15.28 -12.83 15.00
C GLU A 53 -15.19 -11.71 13.95
N LYS A 54 -14.67 -12.00 12.75
CA LYS A 54 -14.62 -11.01 11.65
C LYS A 54 -15.99 -10.45 11.29
N LYS A 55 -17.03 -11.30 11.22
CA LYS A 55 -18.41 -10.88 10.95
C LYS A 55 -18.90 -9.98 12.10
N SER A 56 -18.72 -10.40 13.35
CA SER A 56 -19.12 -9.63 14.53
C SER A 56 -18.45 -8.25 14.59
N GLU A 57 -17.16 -8.18 14.27
CA GLU A 57 -16.41 -6.92 14.27
C GLU A 57 -16.90 -5.99 13.15
N LYS A 58 -17.22 -6.52 11.98
CA LYS A 58 -17.83 -5.76 10.88
C LYS A 58 -19.18 -5.18 11.30
N TYR A 59 -20.03 -5.96 11.96
CA TYR A 59 -21.32 -5.49 12.47
C TYR A 59 -21.15 -4.44 13.57
N ARG A 60 -20.24 -4.66 14.52
CA ARG A 60 -19.90 -3.69 15.59
C ARG A 60 -19.45 -2.36 15.01
N LYS A 61 -18.49 -2.36 14.07
CA LYS A 61 -18.02 -1.15 13.38
C LYS A 61 -19.13 -0.47 12.59
N ARG A 62 -20.08 -1.22 12.03
CA ARG A 62 -21.23 -0.65 11.31
C ARG A 62 -22.19 0.05 12.28
N LEU A 63 -22.50 -0.57 13.42
CA LEU A 63 -23.33 0.03 14.46
C LEU A 63 -22.68 1.31 15.01
N GLU A 64 -21.39 1.26 15.35
CA GLU A 64 -20.65 2.42 15.83
C GLU A 64 -20.70 3.60 14.84
N ARG A 65 -20.59 3.34 13.53
CA ARG A 65 -20.72 4.38 12.50
C ARG A 65 -22.13 4.97 12.43
N LEU A 66 -23.16 4.14 12.61
CA LEU A 66 -24.56 4.58 12.60
C LEU A 66 -24.87 5.41 13.85
N GLU A 67 -24.40 4.99 15.03
CA GLU A 67 -24.53 5.76 16.27
C GLU A 67 -23.80 7.11 16.18
N LYS A 68 -22.59 7.11 15.61
CA LYS A 68 -21.85 8.34 15.29
C LYS A 68 -22.56 9.22 14.26
N ALA A 69 -23.37 8.65 13.37
CA ALA A 69 -24.14 9.42 12.39
C ALA A 69 -25.38 10.05 13.03
N LYS A 70 -26.06 9.33 13.94
CA LYS A 70 -27.20 9.85 14.73
C LYS A 70 -26.79 10.98 15.67
N THR A 71 -25.70 10.81 16.41
CA THR A 71 -25.17 11.85 17.32
C THR A 71 -24.67 13.09 16.57
N LYS A 72 -24.38 12.96 15.27
CA LYS A 72 -23.97 14.07 14.38
C LYS A 72 -25.14 14.80 13.71
N GLU A 73 -26.37 14.67 14.22
CA GLU A 73 -27.55 15.38 13.71
C GLU A 73 -27.39 16.90 13.51
N ASN A 74 -26.30 17.52 13.97
CA ASN A 74 -26.01 18.94 13.78
C ASN A 74 -24.72 19.30 13.01
N VAL A 75 -24.00 18.33 12.42
CA VAL A 75 -22.84 18.66 11.55
C VAL A 75 -23.25 18.52 10.10
N ASP A 76 -23.62 19.65 9.50
CA ASP A 76 -23.89 19.73 8.07
C ASP A 76 -22.76 19.06 7.28
N SER A 77 -23.08 17.94 6.63
CA SER A 77 -22.23 17.34 5.61
C SER A 77 -21.91 18.39 4.56
N PRO A 78 -20.71 18.40 3.95
CA PRO A 78 -20.38 19.36 2.89
C PRO A 78 -21.45 19.46 1.80
N ASN A 79 -22.12 18.34 1.48
CA ASN A 79 -23.22 18.31 0.52
C ASN A 79 -24.51 18.95 1.07
N THR A 80 -24.88 18.68 2.32
CA THR A 80 -26.09 19.30 2.91
C THR A 80 -25.88 20.79 3.12
N LYS A 81 -24.65 21.21 3.48
CA LYS A 81 -24.26 22.63 3.53
C LYS A 81 -24.39 23.30 2.17
N LEU A 82 -23.93 22.65 1.10
CA LEU A 82 -24.09 23.18 -0.26
C LEU A 82 -25.56 23.31 -0.66
N LEU A 83 -26.39 22.31 -0.33
CA LEU A 83 -27.84 22.36 -0.58
C LEU A 83 -28.48 23.55 0.17
N LYS A 84 -28.19 23.71 1.46
CA LYS A 84 -28.63 24.87 2.26
C LYS A 84 -28.16 26.21 1.66
N MET A 85 -26.92 26.27 1.16
CA MET A 85 -26.42 27.46 0.46
C MET A 85 -27.11 27.70 -0.89
N CYS A 86 -27.66 26.67 -1.52
CA CYS A 86 -28.44 26.82 -2.75
C CYS A 86 -29.87 27.25 -2.47
N ASP A 87 -30.41 27.05 -1.26
CA ASP A 87 -31.78 27.48 -0.93
C ASP A 87 -31.92 29.00 -0.94
N SER A 88 -30.94 29.74 -0.39
CA SER A 88 -30.92 31.21 -0.45
C SER A 88 -30.40 31.73 -1.79
N SER A 89 -31.13 32.71 -2.38
CA SER A 89 -30.83 33.26 -3.71
C SER A 89 -29.46 33.95 -3.79
N VAL A 90 -29.04 34.62 -2.72
CA VAL A 90 -27.77 35.36 -2.64
C VAL A 90 -26.59 34.39 -2.57
N THR A 91 -26.69 33.34 -1.76
CA THR A 91 -25.64 32.33 -1.63
C THR A 91 -25.61 31.40 -2.84
N ARG A 92 -26.75 31.11 -3.46
CA ARG A 92 -26.84 30.37 -4.72
C ARG A 92 -26.03 31.04 -5.82
N ARG A 93 -26.14 32.37 -5.99
CA ARG A 93 -25.33 33.12 -6.96
C ARG A 93 -23.83 32.96 -6.71
N LYS A 94 -23.39 32.94 -5.44
CA LYS A 94 -21.97 32.73 -5.08
C LYS A 94 -21.51 31.31 -5.44
N VAL A 95 -22.34 30.30 -5.20
CA VAL A 95 -22.04 28.90 -5.55
C VAL A 95 -21.96 28.74 -7.07
N VAL A 96 -22.94 29.27 -7.81
CA VAL A 96 -22.96 29.26 -9.28
C VAL A 96 -21.75 29.98 -9.87
N LYS A 97 -21.40 31.18 -9.35
CA LYS A 97 -20.21 31.91 -9.80
C LYS A 97 -18.92 31.11 -9.59
N LYS A 98 -18.79 30.42 -8.46
CA LYS A 98 -17.62 29.56 -8.20
C LYS A 98 -17.57 28.32 -9.10
N ALA A 99 -18.73 27.72 -9.37
CA ALA A 99 -18.83 26.58 -10.29
C ALA A 99 -18.44 27.00 -11.72
N LEU A 100 -19.04 28.08 -12.23
CA LEU A 100 -18.75 28.64 -13.54
C LEU A 100 -17.28 29.04 -13.69
N PHE A 101 -16.69 29.66 -12.65
CA PHE A 101 -15.26 29.99 -12.65
C PHE A 101 -14.40 28.74 -12.88
N GLY A 102 -14.71 27.63 -12.20
CA GLY A 102 -13.98 26.38 -12.39
C GLY A 102 -14.10 25.80 -13.79
N GLU A 103 -15.28 25.91 -14.41
CA GLU A 103 -15.52 25.45 -15.79
C GLU A 103 -14.74 26.29 -16.81
N VAL A 104 -14.89 27.62 -16.76
CA VAL A 104 -14.19 28.56 -17.64
C VAL A 104 -12.67 28.39 -17.50
N PHE A 105 -12.18 28.32 -16.27
CA PHE A 105 -10.75 28.16 -16.00
C PHE A 105 -10.21 26.82 -16.53
N ASN A 106 -10.97 25.72 -16.37
CA ASN A 106 -10.59 24.44 -16.94
C ASN A 106 -10.60 24.45 -18.47
N ALA A 107 -11.55 25.16 -19.10
CA ALA A 107 -11.58 25.32 -20.55
C ALA A 107 -10.35 26.08 -21.06
N GLN A 108 -9.99 27.19 -20.41
CA GLN A 108 -8.78 27.96 -20.73
C GLN A 108 -7.51 27.13 -20.57
N LEU A 109 -7.39 26.35 -19.50
CA LEU A 109 -6.23 25.46 -19.32
C LEU A 109 -6.15 24.39 -20.41
N LYS A 110 -7.29 23.84 -20.85
CA LYS A 110 -7.34 22.86 -21.94
C LYS A 110 -6.91 23.48 -23.26
N GLU A 111 -7.45 24.64 -23.59
CA GLU A 111 -7.15 25.38 -24.82
C GLU A 111 -5.65 25.75 -24.88
N ASN A 112 -5.13 26.32 -23.79
CA ASN A 112 -3.71 26.65 -23.66
C ASN A 112 -2.84 25.40 -23.81
N TYR A 113 -3.22 24.27 -23.21
CA TYR A 113 -2.47 23.02 -23.35
C TYR A 113 -2.49 22.46 -24.78
N SER A 114 -3.62 22.56 -25.49
CA SER A 114 -3.71 22.13 -26.89
C SER A 114 -2.89 22.99 -27.84
N ASN A 115 -2.74 24.29 -27.54
CA ASN A 115 -1.96 25.23 -28.34
C ASN A 115 -0.44 25.03 -28.25
N LEU A 116 0.04 24.29 -27.24
CA LEU A 116 1.46 23.96 -27.09
C LEU A 116 1.89 22.92 -28.13
N LYS A 117 3.02 23.17 -28.80
CA LYS A 117 3.50 22.32 -29.89
C LYS A 117 4.43 21.24 -29.37
N THR A 118 5.33 21.58 -28.45
CA THR A 118 6.36 20.65 -28.00
C THR A 118 5.97 19.88 -26.72
N CYS A 119 6.46 18.64 -26.60
CA CYS A 119 6.26 17.85 -25.38
C CYS A 119 6.90 18.50 -24.14
N LYS A 120 8.00 19.25 -24.32
CA LYS A 120 8.66 19.98 -23.24
C LYS A 120 7.79 21.13 -22.72
N GLU A 121 7.22 21.92 -23.63
CA GLU A 121 6.25 22.97 -23.29
C GLU A 121 5.06 22.40 -22.52
N LYS A 122 4.47 21.30 -23.00
CA LYS A 122 3.35 20.62 -22.33
C LYS A 122 3.70 20.15 -20.91
N GLN A 123 4.92 19.65 -20.71
CA GLN A 123 5.39 19.26 -19.39
C GLN A 123 5.58 20.45 -18.45
N ILE A 124 6.16 21.56 -18.93
CA ILE A 124 6.36 22.78 -18.14
C ILE A 124 5.01 23.38 -17.77
N PHE A 125 4.10 23.52 -18.74
CA PHE A 125 2.75 24.02 -18.51
C PHE A 125 1.96 23.13 -17.54
N GLY A 126 2.05 21.81 -17.68
CA GLY A 126 1.42 20.84 -16.79
C GLY A 126 1.92 20.91 -15.34
N LYS A 127 3.22 21.09 -15.13
CA LYS A 127 3.84 21.06 -13.80
C LYS A 127 3.88 22.40 -13.11
N VAL A 128 4.28 23.44 -13.82
CA VAL A 128 4.58 24.76 -13.27
C VAL A 128 3.32 25.62 -13.29
N VAL A 129 2.75 25.83 -14.48
CA VAL A 129 1.66 26.81 -14.66
C VAL A 129 0.32 26.26 -14.14
N SER A 130 -0.15 25.17 -14.72
CA SER A 130 -1.45 24.59 -14.37
C SER A 130 -1.43 23.89 -13.01
N GLY A 131 -0.31 23.27 -12.63
CA GLY A 131 -0.18 22.55 -11.36
C GLY A 131 -0.38 23.46 -10.14
N GLU A 132 0.28 24.62 -10.13
CA GLU A 132 0.17 25.60 -9.03
C GLU A 132 -1.22 26.24 -8.98
N LEU A 133 -1.78 26.61 -10.13
CA LEU A 133 -3.11 27.20 -10.20
C LEU A 133 -4.22 26.22 -9.79
N ILE A 134 -4.14 24.96 -10.19
CA ILE A 134 -5.08 23.90 -9.77
C ILE A 134 -5.01 23.70 -8.25
N HIS A 135 -3.82 23.79 -7.65
CA HIS A 135 -3.65 23.67 -6.21
C HIS A 135 -4.26 24.86 -5.47
N MET A 136 -3.98 26.08 -5.91
CA MET A 136 -4.46 27.32 -5.29
C MET A 136 -6.00 27.38 -5.26
N TYR A 137 -6.66 27.05 -6.38
CA TYR A 137 -8.11 27.11 -6.48
C TYR A 137 -8.82 25.83 -6.06
N LYS A 138 -8.10 24.79 -5.63
CA LYS A 138 -8.64 23.47 -5.27
C LYS A 138 -9.65 22.95 -6.29
N LEU A 139 -9.34 23.08 -7.59
CA LEU A 139 -10.19 22.61 -8.66
C LEU A 139 -10.15 21.08 -8.71
N TRP A 140 -11.07 20.46 -7.98
CA TRP A 140 -11.16 19.01 -7.90
C TRP A 140 -12.17 18.54 -8.93
N ARG A 141 -11.68 17.70 -9.84
CA ARG A 141 -12.45 16.91 -10.83
C ARG A 141 -12.77 17.68 -12.11
N SER A 142 -11.97 17.44 -13.14
CA SER A 142 -12.57 17.02 -14.41
C SER A 142 -12.20 15.56 -14.61
N LYS A 143 -13.20 14.71 -14.88
CA LYS A 143 -12.95 13.34 -15.36
C LYS A 143 -12.20 13.36 -16.70
N ASP A 144 -12.31 14.48 -17.42
CA ASP A 144 -11.72 14.72 -18.74
C ASP A 144 -10.63 15.82 -18.74
N SER A 145 -10.04 16.16 -17.59
CA SER A 145 -8.85 17.04 -17.61
C SER A 145 -7.64 16.20 -17.99
N SER A 146 -6.99 16.56 -19.09
CA SER A 146 -5.61 16.17 -19.45
C SER A 146 -4.62 16.37 -18.29
N ILE A 147 -4.98 17.22 -17.32
CA ILE A 147 -4.22 17.58 -16.14
C ILE A 147 -5.00 17.11 -14.89
N SER A 148 -4.96 15.81 -14.60
CA SER A 148 -5.59 15.26 -13.40
C SER A 148 -4.74 15.52 -12.15
N TYR A 149 -5.39 15.84 -11.02
CA TYR A 149 -4.74 15.94 -9.71
C TYR A 149 -3.94 14.67 -9.35
N LYS A 150 -4.37 13.48 -9.81
CA LYS A 150 -3.60 12.24 -9.60
C LYS A 150 -2.27 12.25 -10.37
N THR A 151 -2.19 12.94 -11.50
CA THR A 151 -0.94 13.11 -12.28
C THR A 151 0.00 14.09 -11.58
N VAL A 152 -0.53 15.18 -11.04
CA VAL A 152 0.22 16.18 -10.25
C VAL A 152 0.72 15.58 -8.92
N GLN A 153 -0.12 14.84 -8.20
CA GLN A 153 0.25 14.22 -6.92
C GLN A 153 1.30 13.10 -7.11
N LYS A 154 1.29 12.41 -8.25
CA LYS A 154 2.35 11.48 -8.64
C LYS A 154 3.68 12.18 -8.91
N SER A 155 3.69 13.43 -9.39
CA SER A 155 4.94 14.20 -9.51
C SER A 155 5.47 14.68 -8.16
N THR A 156 4.61 15.10 -7.24
CA THR A 156 5.03 15.52 -5.90
C THR A 156 5.54 14.35 -5.06
N ARG A 157 4.90 13.17 -5.14
CA ARG A 157 5.39 11.95 -4.47
C ARG A 157 6.58 11.30 -5.18
N ARG A 158 6.81 11.64 -6.44
CA ARG A 158 8.04 11.27 -7.14
C ARG A 158 9.21 12.17 -6.77
N SER A 159 9.12 13.24 -5.99
CA SER A 159 10.34 14.01 -5.65
C SER A 159 11.38 13.17 -4.88
N VAL A 160 10.97 12.08 -4.22
CA VAL A 160 11.86 11.10 -3.57
C VAL A 160 12.30 9.97 -4.55
N LEU A 161 11.64 9.83 -5.70
CA LEU A 161 11.89 8.83 -6.74
C LEU A 161 11.95 9.44 -8.15
N VAL A 162 12.41 10.69 -8.27
CA VAL A 162 12.95 11.21 -9.51
C VAL A 162 14.35 10.67 -9.44
N SER A 163 14.65 9.63 -10.23
CA SER A 163 16.04 9.36 -10.59
C SER A 163 16.58 10.71 -11.01
N THR A 164 17.51 11.28 -10.24
CA THR A 164 18.32 12.41 -10.68
C THR A 164 18.66 12.09 -12.12
N LEU A 165 18.13 12.87 -13.07
CA LEU A 165 18.45 12.66 -14.48
C LEU A 165 19.97 12.67 -14.51
N ARG A 166 20.59 11.49 -14.72
CA ARG A 166 22.03 11.33 -14.72
C ARG A 166 22.55 12.46 -15.60
N THR A 167 23.18 13.43 -14.97
CA THR A 167 23.80 14.51 -15.74
C THR A 167 24.88 13.84 -16.59
N ARG A 168 25.28 14.40 -17.73
CA ARG A 168 26.29 13.74 -18.60
C ARG A 168 27.56 13.32 -17.85
N LYS A 169 27.87 13.95 -16.70
CA LYS A 169 28.93 13.55 -15.77
C LYS A 169 28.77 12.13 -15.22
N ASP A 170 27.55 11.68 -14.96
CA ASP A 170 27.26 10.36 -14.36
C ASP A 170 27.23 9.21 -15.39
N LYS A 171 27.43 9.51 -16.68
CA LYS A 171 27.57 8.52 -17.75
C LYS A 171 29.02 8.12 -18.01
N ILE A 172 29.98 8.88 -17.50
CA ILE A 172 31.39 8.57 -17.67
C ILE A 172 31.73 7.48 -16.64
N SER A 173 32.22 6.34 -17.12
CA SER A 173 32.69 5.27 -16.22
C SER A 173 33.78 5.81 -15.30
N SER A 174 33.75 5.42 -14.02
CA SER A 174 34.82 5.75 -13.07
C SER A 174 36.20 5.34 -13.60
N ASP A 175 36.26 4.30 -14.41
CA ASP A 175 37.50 3.81 -14.99
C ASP A 175 38.05 4.76 -16.05
N CYS A 176 37.16 5.38 -16.85
CA CYS A 176 37.53 6.40 -17.82
C CYS A 176 38.05 7.68 -17.12
N ILE A 177 37.43 8.07 -16.01
CA ILE A 177 37.92 9.19 -15.18
C ILE A 177 39.30 8.88 -14.61
N LYS A 178 39.53 7.64 -14.14
CA LYS A 178 40.83 7.20 -13.63
C LYS A 178 41.90 7.17 -14.73
N THR A 179 41.58 6.69 -15.93
CA THR A 179 42.54 6.67 -17.05
C THR A 179 42.96 8.07 -17.44
N VAL A 180 42.00 8.99 -17.58
CA VAL A 180 42.28 10.40 -17.92
C VAL A 180 43.10 11.07 -16.83
N ARG A 181 42.79 10.85 -15.54
CA ARG A 181 43.61 11.38 -14.44
C ARG A 181 45.02 10.81 -14.45
N SER A 182 45.16 9.50 -14.62
CA SER A 182 46.47 8.85 -14.69
C SER A 182 47.31 9.40 -15.85
N PHE A 183 46.70 9.67 -17.00
CA PHE A 183 47.37 10.27 -18.15
C PHE A 183 47.94 11.67 -17.83
N TYR A 184 47.14 12.54 -17.19
CA TYR A 184 47.61 13.88 -16.83
C TYR A 184 48.63 13.88 -15.70
N GLU A 185 48.52 12.99 -14.72
CA GLU A 185 49.54 12.84 -13.67
C GLU A 185 50.86 12.32 -14.27
N MET A 186 50.81 11.38 -15.21
CA MET A 186 52.01 10.91 -15.92
C MET A 186 52.68 12.02 -16.74
N MET A 187 51.90 12.84 -17.47
CA MET A 187 52.42 14.00 -18.19
C MET A 187 53.06 15.01 -17.23
N ARG A 188 52.40 15.31 -16.11
CA ARG A 188 52.93 16.22 -15.09
C ARG A 188 54.24 15.73 -14.48
N THR A 189 54.37 14.42 -14.23
CA THR A 189 55.63 13.84 -13.74
C THR A 189 56.74 13.82 -14.79
N ALA A 190 56.39 13.70 -16.08
CA ALA A 190 57.35 13.75 -17.17
C ALA A 190 57.92 15.18 -17.35
N ASP A 191 57.06 16.19 -17.25
CA ASP A 191 57.48 17.60 -17.32
C ASP A 191 58.42 17.96 -16.15
N LEU A 192 58.12 17.49 -14.93
CA LEU A 192 58.99 17.67 -13.75
C LEU A 192 60.31 16.90 -13.85
N ALA A 193 60.35 15.77 -14.56
CA ALA A 193 61.60 15.04 -14.78
C ALA A 193 62.53 15.79 -15.75
N GLN A 194 61.97 16.43 -16.78
CA GLN A 194 62.73 17.26 -17.72
C GLN A 194 63.28 18.54 -17.10
N GLU A 195 62.61 19.12 -16.10
CA GLU A 195 63.12 20.28 -15.36
C GLU A 195 64.29 19.93 -14.44
N ASN A 196 64.35 18.70 -13.92
CA ASN A 196 65.44 18.24 -13.05
C ASN A 196 66.67 17.70 -13.81
N GLU A 197 66.52 17.32 -15.10
CA GLU A 197 67.67 16.94 -15.95
C GLU A 197 68.37 18.14 -16.60
N ASN A 198 67.73 19.31 -16.62
CA ASN A 198 68.29 20.56 -17.20
C ASN A 198 68.77 21.57 -16.15
N ALA A 199 68.84 21.18 -14.87
CA ALA A 199 69.42 21.94 -13.76
C ALA A 199 70.74 21.31 -13.30
#